data_AF-A0A4Q4ZSS4-F1
#
_entry.id   AF-A0A4Q4ZSS4-F1
#
_cell.length_a   1.000
_cell.length_b   1.000
_cell.length_c   1.000
_cell.angle_alpha   90.00
_cell.angle_beta   90.00
_cell.angle_gamma   90.00
#
_symmetry.space_group_name_H-M   'P 1'
#
loop_
_entity.id
_entity.type
_entity.pdbx_description
1 polymer ?
#
loop_
_entity_poly.entity_id
_entity_poly.type
_entity_poly.pdbx_seq_one_letter_code
_entity_poly.pdbx_strand_id
1 'polypeptide(L)'
;MPTFSFAEPVQLNSEDIFASRYKSQCNRIVFHGWEIVDYEIDTGLGDGYNITTTISHVSLGRRTVRYKYLVGADGGQSTVRRLAGIDMEGNETTYSVKQKVAATLQKDEYILLGGDAGHTHSSVFAQGMNTGVHDATNLVWKLAGALKGWYEPETLATYATERRAAALKLISIDKLAAAAVSGDVPPERQRAGLTAEDALHSILETYMSFNIGLGDPDALLYAPGPLVPIRLHSITHRDNNGRWSLLIFAGCYHVTRQKFAGLREKVTTPGTRLTSWNHLLNISTIMMGAMGSAWDVFDGPALGKLYFDTESLAHGRYGVYPTTAP
;
A
#
# COMPACT_ATOMS: atom_id res chain seq x y z
N MET A 1 -1.01 14.10 -43.37
CA MET A 1 -0.55 13.18 -42.32
C MET A 1 -0.85 13.81 -40.97
N PRO A 2 -1.58 13.14 -40.06
CA PRO A 2 -1.76 13.68 -38.71
C PRO A 2 -0.44 13.49 -37.95
N THR A 3 0.07 14.59 -37.40
CA THR A 3 1.17 14.62 -36.45
C THR A 3 0.71 13.99 -35.14
N PHE A 4 1.26 12.81 -34.80
CA PHE A 4 1.13 12.26 -33.45
C PHE A 4 1.92 13.16 -32.49
N SER A 5 1.21 13.84 -31.59
CA SER A 5 1.81 14.47 -30.41
C SER A 5 2.37 13.34 -29.54
N PHE A 6 3.65 13.44 -29.18
CA PHE A 6 4.22 12.62 -28.10
C PHE A 6 3.36 12.86 -26.86
N ALA A 7 2.67 11.81 -26.39
CA ALA A 7 2.00 11.84 -25.11
C ALA A 7 3.04 12.19 -24.04
N GLU A 8 2.72 13.14 -23.14
CA GLU A 8 3.53 13.40 -21.96
C GLU A 8 3.79 12.08 -21.22
N PRO A 9 5.00 11.86 -20.67
CA PRO A 9 5.32 10.67 -19.91
C PRO A 9 4.25 10.41 -18.84
N VAL A 10 3.60 9.25 -18.88
CA VAL A 10 2.50 8.84 -17.95
C VAL A 10 2.91 8.99 -16.47
N GLN A 11 4.21 8.89 -16.18
CA GLN A 11 4.78 9.13 -14.85
C GLN A 11 4.67 10.59 -14.39
N LEU A 12 4.97 11.58 -15.25
CA LEU A 12 4.88 13.01 -14.89
C LEU A 12 3.45 13.38 -14.48
N ASN A 13 2.46 12.84 -15.20
CA ASN A 13 1.04 13.01 -14.84
C ASN A 13 0.72 12.49 -13.43
N SER A 14 1.37 11.40 -12.99
CA SER A 14 1.13 10.82 -11.67
C SER A 14 1.74 11.66 -10.55
N GLU A 15 2.96 12.17 -10.75
CA GLU A 15 3.65 13.04 -9.79
C GLU A 15 2.89 14.36 -9.57
N ASP A 16 2.40 14.98 -10.65
CA ASP A 16 1.60 16.20 -10.58
C ASP A 16 0.27 15.98 -9.86
N ILE A 17 -0.38 14.82 -10.07
CA ILE A 17 -1.58 14.44 -9.34
C ILE A 17 -1.29 14.32 -7.84
N PHE A 18 -0.18 13.67 -7.46
CA PHE A 18 0.21 13.53 -6.06
C PHE A 18 0.54 14.89 -5.42
N ALA A 19 1.33 15.72 -6.08
CA ALA A 19 1.68 17.06 -5.60
C ALA A 19 0.43 17.95 -5.45
N SER A 20 -0.47 17.91 -6.43
CA SER A 20 -1.74 18.66 -6.41
C SER A 20 -2.66 18.19 -5.28
N ARG A 21 -2.76 16.88 -5.04
CA ARG A 21 -3.51 16.33 -3.90
C ARG A 21 -2.87 16.70 -2.57
N TYR A 22 -1.55 16.60 -2.45
CA TYR A 22 -0.84 17.00 -1.24
C TYR A 22 -1.09 18.47 -0.89
N LYS A 23 -1.04 19.35 -1.90
CA LYS A 23 -1.37 20.77 -1.72
C LYS A 23 -2.82 21.00 -1.31
N SER A 24 -3.78 20.43 -2.04
CA SER A 24 -5.21 20.66 -1.77
C SER A 24 -5.67 20.06 -0.44
N GLN A 25 -5.15 18.90 -0.05
CA GLN A 25 -5.59 18.21 1.17
C GLN A 25 -4.80 18.60 2.42
N CYS A 26 -3.50 18.89 2.29
CA CYS A 26 -2.65 19.17 3.44
C CYS A 26 -2.26 20.65 3.58
N ASN A 27 -2.59 21.50 2.59
CA ASN A 27 -2.10 22.88 2.50
C ASN A 27 -0.56 22.97 2.62
N ARG A 28 0.14 22.01 2.00
CA ARG A 28 1.61 21.89 1.99
C ARG A 28 2.11 21.73 0.57
N ILE A 29 3.36 22.13 0.33
CA ILE A 29 3.99 22.03 -0.99
C ILE A 29 5.23 21.16 -0.91
N VAL A 30 5.64 20.64 -2.07
CA VAL A 30 6.94 19.99 -2.24
C VAL A 30 8.00 21.10 -2.41
N PHE A 31 9.09 21.00 -1.66
CA PHE A 31 10.23 21.90 -1.80
C PHE A 31 11.21 21.31 -2.81
N HIS A 32 11.38 22.00 -3.94
CA HIS A 32 12.30 21.58 -5.00
C HIS A 32 13.66 22.26 -4.87
N GLY A 33 14.68 21.69 -5.52
CA GLY A 33 16.04 22.23 -5.57
C GLY A 33 16.88 22.01 -4.31
N TRP A 34 16.37 21.25 -3.34
CA TRP A 34 17.08 20.90 -2.11
C TRP A 34 17.63 19.48 -2.19
N GLU A 35 18.89 19.33 -1.81
CA GLU A 35 19.58 18.04 -1.72
C GLU A 35 20.03 17.79 -0.29
N ILE A 36 19.91 16.54 0.18
CA ILE A 36 20.50 16.11 1.45
C ILE A 36 22.00 15.98 1.27
N VAL A 37 22.76 16.59 2.18
CA VAL A 37 24.23 16.51 2.22
C VAL A 37 24.67 15.52 3.29
N ASP A 38 24.10 15.65 4.50
CA ASP A 38 24.47 14.84 5.65
C ASP A 38 23.35 14.84 6.71
N TYR A 39 23.37 13.88 7.63
CA TYR A 39 22.49 13.87 8.80
C TYR A 39 23.17 13.28 10.04
N GLU A 40 22.71 13.75 11.20
CA GLU A 40 23.11 13.24 12.52
C GLU A 40 21.88 12.79 13.30
N ILE A 41 22.05 11.75 14.12
CA ILE A 41 21.02 11.26 15.04
C ILE A 41 21.44 11.59 16.47
N ASP A 42 20.62 12.36 17.18
CA ASP A 42 20.79 12.71 18.59
C ASP A 42 19.51 12.41 19.37
N THR A 43 19.56 11.37 20.21
CA THR A 43 18.44 10.95 21.08
C THR A 43 18.48 11.62 22.46
N GLY A 44 19.53 12.39 22.77
CA GLY A 44 19.74 13.01 24.09
C GLY A 44 18.86 14.22 24.39
N LEU A 45 18.24 14.81 23.35
CA LEU A 45 17.44 16.05 23.49
C LEU A 45 16.05 15.83 24.09
N GLY A 46 15.51 14.61 24.03
CA GLY A 46 14.23 14.25 24.65
C GLY A 46 12.97 14.89 24.02
N ASP A 47 13.10 15.69 22.95
CA ASP A 47 11.98 16.31 22.24
C ASP A 47 11.39 15.42 21.11
N GLY A 48 12.04 14.28 20.85
CA GLY A 48 11.68 13.29 19.84
C GLY A 48 12.07 13.68 18.41
N TYR A 49 12.68 14.85 18.19
CA TYR A 49 13.21 15.28 16.89
C TYR A 49 14.66 14.84 16.76
N ASN A 50 14.85 13.53 16.70
CA ASN A 50 16.16 12.92 16.88
C ASN A 50 17.06 13.02 15.64
N ILE A 51 16.56 13.47 14.49
CA ILE A 51 17.39 13.62 13.29
C ILE A 51 17.58 15.10 12.97
N THR A 52 18.83 15.49 12.75
CA THR A 52 19.23 16.79 12.24
C THR A 52 19.91 16.60 10.89
N THR A 53 19.40 17.24 9.83
CA THR A 53 19.92 17.06 8.48
C THR A 53 20.36 18.38 7.87
N THR A 54 21.53 18.35 7.24
CA THR A 54 22.04 19.44 6.42
C THR A 54 21.54 19.26 5.00
N ILE A 55 20.79 20.24 4.51
CA ILE A 55 20.30 20.32 3.14
C ILE A 55 20.97 21.49 2.42
N SER A 56 21.16 21.36 1.11
CA SER A 56 21.79 22.37 0.25
C SER A 56 20.89 22.74 -0.91
N HIS A 57 20.85 24.03 -1.23
CA HIS A 57 20.19 24.55 -2.42
C HIS A 57 21.17 25.43 -3.20
N VAL A 58 21.18 25.29 -4.53
CA VAL A 58 22.13 25.99 -5.41
C VAL A 58 22.15 27.51 -5.18
N SER A 59 20.97 28.13 -5.05
CA SER A 59 20.86 29.58 -4.82
C SER A 59 20.61 30.02 -3.37
N LEU A 60 20.16 29.13 -2.48
CA LEU A 60 19.75 29.50 -1.12
C LEU A 60 20.75 29.04 -0.04
N GLY A 61 21.84 28.38 -0.46
CA GLY A 61 22.88 27.88 0.42
C GLY A 61 22.46 26.67 1.24
N ARG A 62 23.20 26.41 2.32
CA ARG A 62 22.94 25.29 3.24
C ARG A 62 21.99 25.68 4.35
N ARG A 63 21.16 24.73 4.78
CA ARG A 63 20.25 24.85 5.92
C ARG A 63 20.25 23.56 6.73
N THR A 64 19.81 23.67 7.97
CA THR A 64 19.63 22.54 8.86
C THR A 64 18.14 22.38 9.19
N VAL A 65 17.64 21.15 9.14
CA VAL A 65 16.25 20.82 9.44
C VAL A 65 16.21 19.64 10.41
N ARG A 66 15.31 19.70 11.39
CA ARG A 66 15.10 18.63 12.36
C ARG A 66 13.78 17.90 12.13
N TYR A 67 13.78 16.59 12.30
CA TYR A 67 12.58 15.75 12.17
C TYR A 67 12.69 14.48 13.04
N LYS A 68 11.53 13.85 13.27
CA LYS A 68 11.44 12.61 14.06
C LYS A 68 11.88 11.37 13.27
N TYR A 69 11.63 11.36 11.97
CA TYR A 69 11.96 10.26 11.04
C TYR A 69 12.46 10.83 9.72
N LEU A 70 13.35 10.09 9.06
CA LEU A 70 13.85 10.37 7.71
C LEU A 70 13.45 9.24 6.78
N VAL A 71 12.69 9.56 5.73
CA VAL A 71 12.33 8.59 4.69
C VAL A 71 13.14 8.88 3.43
N GLY A 72 14.09 7.99 3.12
CA GLY A 72 14.83 7.99 1.86
C GLY A 72 13.97 7.41 0.73
N ALA A 73 13.44 8.30 -0.11
CA ALA A 73 12.75 7.99 -1.36
C ALA A 73 13.45 8.68 -2.55
N ASP A 74 14.78 8.79 -2.46
CA ASP A 74 15.68 9.57 -3.31
C ASP A 74 16.36 8.72 -4.42
N GLY A 75 15.70 7.63 -4.82
CA GLY A 75 16.06 6.87 -6.01
C GLY A 75 17.21 5.86 -5.84
N GLY A 76 17.59 5.20 -6.95
CA GLY A 76 18.61 4.13 -6.93
C GLY A 76 19.98 4.58 -6.44
N GLN A 77 20.29 5.87 -6.57
CA GLN A 77 21.51 6.51 -6.06
C GLN A 77 21.27 7.22 -4.72
N SER A 78 20.35 6.70 -3.89
CA SER A 78 19.97 7.27 -2.60
C SER A 78 21.17 7.72 -1.77
N THR A 79 21.20 9.01 -1.46
CA THR A 79 22.10 9.63 -0.50
C THR A 79 21.74 9.22 0.91
N VAL A 80 20.44 9.16 1.24
CA VAL A 80 19.98 8.72 2.57
C VAL A 80 20.49 7.32 2.88
N ARG A 81 20.34 6.37 1.96
CA ARG A 81 20.85 4.99 2.12
C ARG A 81 22.36 4.96 2.34
N ARG A 82 23.13 5.70 1.53
CA ARG A 82 24.60 5.73 1.62
C ARG A 82 25.08 6.32 2.94
N LEU A 83 24.52 7.45 3.37
CA LEU A 83 24.82 8.07 4.66
C LEU A 83 24.46 7.13 5.82
N ALA A 84 23.37 6.38 5.68
CA ALA A 84 22.99 5.35 6.62
C ALA A 84 23.90 4.13 6.58
N GLY A 85 24.86 4.01 5.66
CA GLY A 85 25.72 2.82 5.53
C GLY A 85 24.93 1.54 5.32
N ILE A 86 23.85 1.59 4.53
CA ILE A 86 23.02 0.44 4.18
C ILE A 86 23.43 -0.05 2.80
N ASP A 87 23.95 -1.27 2.74
CA ASP A 87 24.38 -1.88 1.48
C ASP A 87 23.22 -2.36 0.62
N MET A 88 23.46 -2.46 -0.69
CA MET A 88 22.53 -3.03 -1.66
C MET A 88 23.01 -4.43 -2.06
N GLU A 89 22.27 -5.45 -1.67
CA GLU A 89 22.50 -6.86 -1.95
C GLU A 89 21.87 -7.26 -3.29
N GLY A 90 22.62 -7.91 -4.18
CA GLY A 90 22.08 -8.41 -5.45
C GLY A 90 23.10 -8.41 -6.58
N ASN A 91 22.64 -8.77 -7.78
CA ASN A 91 23.49 -8.96 -8.95
C ASN A 91 23.33 -7.82 -9.95
N GLU A 92 24.39 -7.55 -10.71
CA GLU A 92 24.34 -6.77 -11.94
C GLU A 92 24.52 -7.73 -13.11
N THR A 93 23.53 -7.85 -14.00
CA THR A 93 23.70 -8.65 -15.22
C THR A 93 24.43 -7.84 -16.29
N THR A 94 25.03 -8.53 -17.26
CA THR A 94 25.78 -7.94 -18.40
C THR A 94 24.95 -6.93 -19.21
N TYR A 95 23.62 -7.00 -19.09
CA TYR A 95 22.66 -6.05 -19.64
C TYR A 95 22.25 -4.95 -18.63
N SER A 96 23.12 -4.45 -17.77
CA SER A 96 22.91 -3.23 -16.94
C SER A 96 21.63 -3.17 -16.08
N VAL A 97 20.93 -4.29 -15.88
CA VAL A 97 19.73 -4.34 -15.06
C VAL A 97 20.14 -4.57 -13.61
N LYS A 98 19.94 -3.55 -12.76
CA LYS A 98 20.26 -3.62 -11.34
C LYS A 98 19.12 -4.29 -10.58
N GLN A 99 19.31 -5.55 -10.21
CA GLN A 99 18.40 -6.30 -9.34
C GLN A 99 18.99 -6.36 -7.93
N LYS A 100 18.65 -5.38 -7.08
CA LYS A 100 19.25 -5.24 -5.76
C LYS A 100 18.22 -4.88 -4.69
N VAL A 101 18.45 -5.29 -3.45
CA VAL A 101 17.65 -4.92 -2.28
C VAL A 101 18.57 -4.39 -1.21
N ALA A 102 18.16 -3.35 -0.50
CA ALA A 102 18.86 -2.86 0.68
C ALA A 102 18.91 -3.97 1.76
N ALA A 103 20.05 -4.08 2.45
CA ALA A 103 20.23 -5.06 3.54
C ALA A 103 19.13 -4.91 4.62
N THR A 104 18.68 -3.68 4.85
CA THR A 104 17.48 -3.35 5.63
C THR A 104 16.76 -2.14 5.03
N LEU A 105 15.45 -2.05 5.24
CA LEU A 105 14.63 -0.87 4.87
C LEU A 105 14.37 0.07 6.06
N GLN A 106 14.87 -0.29 7.24
CA GLN A 106 14.85 0.56 8.42
C GLN A 106 16.16 0.43 9.18
N LYS A 107 16.73 1.56 9.63
CA LYS A 107 17.95 1.61 10.42
C LYS A 107 17.83 2.62 11.54
N ASP A 108 18.45 2.30 12.68
CA ASP A 108 18.50 3.12 13.89
C ASP A 108 17.12 3.62 14.35
N GLU A 109 16.06 2.85 14.07
CA GLU A 109 14.63 3.18 14.27
C GLU A 109 14.08 4.34 13.42
N TYR A 110 14.87 5.38 13.16
CA TYR A 110 14.41 6.65 12.58
C TYR A 110 14.58 6.76 11.06
N ILE A 111 15.49 5.97 10.47
CA ILE A 111 15.78 6.00 9.04
C ILE A 111 15.00 4.90 8.34
N LEU A 112 14.22 5.29 7.33
CA LEU A 112 13.35 4.41 6.54
C LEU A 112 13.71 4.57 5.05
N LEU A 113 13.67 3.50 4.28
CA LEU A 113 13.92 3.53 2.82
C LEU A 113 12.70 3.03 2.06
N GLY A 114 12.34 3.67 0.94
CA GLY A 114 11.25 3.24 0.06
C GLY A 114 11.56 3.47 -1.42
N GLY A 115 10.90 2.69 -2.29
CA GLY A 115 11.14 2.69 -3.73
C GLY A 115 12.59 2.29 -4.08
N ASP A 116 13.13 2.91 -5.12
CA ASP A 116 14.48 2.59 -5.64
C ASP A 116 15.61 2.80 -4.63
N ALA A 117 15.38 3.58 -3.57
CA ALA A 117 16.33 3.69 -2.46
C ALA A 117 16.47 2.37 -1.70
N GLY A 118 15.38 1.60 -1.59
CA GLY A 118 15.31 0.33 -0.87
C GLY A 118 15.43 -0.92 -1.76
N HIS A 119 15.01 -0.87 -3.02
CA HIS A 119 15.13 -2.00 -3.95
C HIS A 119 15.06 -1.53 -5.40
N THR A 120 15.85 -2.15 -6.27
CA THR A 120 15.81 -1.92 -7.72
C THR A 120 15.62 -3.25 -8.42
N HIS A 121 14.85 -3.26 -9.51
CA HIS A 121 14.58 -4.46 -10.30
C HIS A 121 14.47 -4.09 -11.78
N SER A 122 14.36 -5.09 -12.66
CA SER A 122 14.21 -4.85 -14.09
C SER A 122 12.88 -4.19 -14.44
N SER A 123 12.85 -3.57 -15.63
CA SER A 123 11.65 -2.99 -16.22
C SER A 123 10.72 -4.04 -16.83
N VAL A 124 11.07 -5.33 -16.85
CA VAL A 124 10.33 -6.39 -17.57
C VAL A 124 8.87 -6.47 -17.10
N PHE A 125 8.60 -6.25 -15.81
CA PHE A 125 7.23 -6.28 -15.28
C PHE A 125 6.55 -4.90 -15.17
N ALA A 126 7.19 -3.82 -15.64
CA ALA A 126 6.71 -2.43 -15.51
C ALA A 126 6.32 -2.06 -14.06
N GLN A 127 7.00 -2.63 -13.05
CA GLN A 127 6.66 -2.47 -11.64
C GLN A 127 7.36 -1.30 -10.93
N GLY A 128 8.29 -0.58 -11.57
CA GLY A 128 9.21 0.34 -10.87
C GLY A 128 8.51 1.34 -9.95
N MET A 129 7.70 2.23 -10.53
CA MET A 129 6.92 3.20 -9.74
C MET A 129 5.84 2.51 -8.88
N ASN A 130 5.23 1.43 -9.36
CA ASN A 130 4.14 0.74 -8.64
C ASN A 130 4.63 0.14 -7.31
N THR A 131 5.79 -0.50 -7.29
CA THR A 131 6.37 -1.07 -6.07
C THR A 131 6.72 0.03 -5.06
N GLY A 132 7.27 1.16 -5.52
CA GLY A 132 7.54 2.32 -4.66
C GLY A 132 6.27 2.94 -4.07
N VAL A 133 5.19 3.06 -4.86
CA VAL A 133 3.88 3.48 -4.36
C VAL A 133 3.37 2.49 -3.31
N HIS A 134 3.54 1.19 -3.52
CA HIS A 134 3.17 0.18 -2.54
C HIS A 134 3.99 0.27 -1.24
N ASP A 135 5.28 0.58 -1.31
CA ASP A 135 6.09 0.85 -0.11
C ASP A 135 5.51 2.04 0.67
N ALA A 136 5.19 3.14 -0.03
CA ALA A 136 4.58 4.30 0.58
C ALA A 136 3.24 3.94 1.25
N THR A 137 2.34 3.22 0.56
CA THR A 137 1.05 2.81 1.13
C THR A 137 1.19 1.90 2.35
N ASN A 138 2.22 1.06 2.42
CA ASN A 138 2.51 0.22 3.59
C ASN A 138 3.08 1.05 4.75
N LEU A 139 3.97 2.01 4.46
CA LEU A 139 4.67 2.81 5.46
C LEU A 139 3.77 3.85 6.13
N VAL A 140 2.99 4.60 5.35
CA VAL A 140 2.39 5.87 5.81
C VAL A 140 1.44 5.70 7.00
N TRP A 141 0.62 4.64 7.04
CA TRP A 141 -0.30 4.42 8.15
C TRP A 141 0.42 3.98 9.43
N LYS A 142 1.49 3.18 9.29
CA LYS A 142 2.34 2.74 10.39
C LYS A 142 3.07 3.93 11.00
N LEU A 143 3.69 4.75 10.16
CA LEU A 143 4.42 5.96 10.56
C LEU A 143 3.47 6.98 11.21
N ALA A 144 2.30 7.21 10.63
CA ALA A 144 1.30 8.10 11.21
C ALA A 144 0.82 7.62 12.58
N GLY A 145 0.63 6.30 12.76
CA GLY A 145 0.25 5.73 14.04
C GLY A 145 1.37 5.78 15.08
N ALA A 146 2.62 5.51 14.70
CA ALA A 146 3.78 5.68 15.58
C ALA A 146 3.91 7.14 16.05
N LEU A 147 3.82 8.10 15.12
CA LEU A 147 3.88 9.54 15.44
C LEU A 147 2.77 10.03 16.38
N LYS A 148 1.59 9.39 16.33
CA LYS A 148 0.43 9.74 17.15
C LYS A 148 0.30 8.88 18.41
N GLY A 149 1.18 7.89 18.62
CA GLY A 149 1.08 6.94 19.72
C GLY A 149 -0.14 6.02 19.63
N TRP A 150 -0.65 5.77 18.41
CA TRP A 150 -1.77 4.86 18.17
C TRP A 150 -1.34 3.39 18.11
N TYR A 151 -0.09 3.16 17.70
CA TYR A 151 0.49 1.84 17.54
C TYR A 151 1.81 1.76 18.29
N GLU A 152 2.12 0.56 18.78
CA GLU A 152 3.43 0.27 19.35
C GLU A 152 4.53 0.37 18.27
N PRO A 153 5.78 0.74 18.63
CA PRO A 153 6.89 0.92 17.69
C PRO A 153 7.15 -0.28 16.78
N GLU A 154 6.88 -1.49 17.26
CA GLU A 154 7.03 -2.74 16.50
C GLU A 154 6.12 -2.77 15.27
N THR A 155 4.98 -2.07 15.31
CA THR A 155 4.07 -1.94 14.16
C THR A 155 4.74 -1.19 13.01
N LEU A 156 5.56 -0.17 13.30
CA LEU A 156 6.37 0.49 12.28
C LEU A 156 7.50 -0.43 11.80
N ALA A 157 8.12 -1.18 12.71
CA ALA A 157 9.18 -2.12 12.36
C ALA A 157 8.77 -3.20 11.35
N THR A 158 7.48 -3.57 11.30
CA THR A 158 7.00 -4.53 10.29
C THR A 158 7.10 -4.00 8.87
N TYR A 159 7.21 -2.68 8.66
CA TYR A 159 7.47 -2.11 7.33
C TYR A 159 8.69 -2.75 6.68
N ALA A 160 9.81 -2.79 7.40
CA ALA A 160 11.05 -3.27 6.82
C ALA A 160 11.00 -4.76 6.48
N THR A 161 10.43 -5.57 7.36
CA THR A 161 10.35 -7.03 7.15
C THR A 161 9.36 -7.40 6.04
N GLU A 162 8.16 -6.79 6.03
CA GLU A 162 7.14 -7.03 5.01
C GLU A 162 7.62 -6.61 3.63
N ARG A 163 8.15 -5.38 3.50
CA ARG A 163 8.53 -4.81 2.20
C ARG A 163 9.80 -5.43 1.64
N ARG A 164 10.78 -5.74 2.49
CA ARG A 164 12.00 -6.42 2.05
C ARG A 164 11.70 -7.84 1.57
N ALA A 165 10.85 -8.59 2.27
CA ALA A 165 10.42 -9.92 1.83
C ALA A 165 9.69 -9.86 0.47
N ALA A 166 8.83 -8.84 0.28
CA ALA A 166 8.12 -8.65 -0.97
C ALA A 166 9.06 -8.25 -2.12
N ALA A 167 10.04 -7.37 -1.88
CA ALA A 167 11.06 -6.99 -2.86
C ALA A 167 11.96 -8.17 -3.27
N LEU A 168 12.38 -9.01 -2.30
CA LEU A 168 13.14 -10.23 -2.59
C LEU A 168 12.35 -11.20 -3.46
N LYS A 169 11.06 -11.38 -3.17
CA LYS A 169 10.16 -12.21 -3.99
C LYS A 169 10.05 -11.64 -5.40
N LEU A 170 9.84 -10.33 -5.55
CA LEU A 170 9.79 -9.67 -6.86
C LEU A 170 11.08 -9.91 -7.65
N ILE A 171 12.25 -9.68 -7.04
CA ILE A 171 13.54 -9.89 -7.71
C ILE A 171 13.76 -11.35 -8.10
N SER A 172 13.30 -12.31 -7.29
CA SER A 172 13.38 -13.72 -7.67
C SER A 172 12.56 -14.02 -8.93
N ILE A 173 11.38 -13.43 -9.08
CA ILE A 173 10.52 -13.56 -10.27
C ILE A 173 11.15 -12.82 -11.46
N ASP A 174 11.71 -11.64 -11.20
CA ASP A 174 12.38 -10.79 -12.18
C ASP A 174 13.60 -11.48 -12.81
N LYS A 175 14.38 -12.23 -12.02
CA LYS A 175 15.48 -13.06 -12.52
C LYS A 175 15.02 -14.13 -13.50
N LEU A 176 13.91 -14.80 -13.20
CA LEU A 176 13.33 -15.82 -14.10
C LEU A 176 12.90 -15.20 -15.43
N ALA A 177 12.20 -14.05 -15.36
CA ALA A 177 11.73 -13.36 -16.56
C ALA A 177 12.89 -12.79 -17.39
N ALA A 178 13.92 -12.22 -16.74
CA ALA A 178 15.08 -11.67 -17.42
C ALA A 178 15.89 -12.75 -18.18
N ALA A 179 16.03 -13.94 -17.59
CA ALA A 179 16.64 -15.08 -18.27
C ALA A 179 15.83 -15.50 -19.51
N ALA A 180 14.51 -15.62 -19.38
CA ALA A 180 13.60 -15.93 -20.49
C ALA A 180 13.65 -14.89 -21.62
N VAL A 181 13.68 -13.59 -21.28
CA VAL A 181 13.84 -12.49 -22.25
C VAL A 181 15.20 -12.56 -22.95
N SER A 182 16.24 -13.04 -22.27
CA SER A 182 17.57 -13.22 -22.84
C SER A 182 17.70 -14.45 -23.75
N GLY A 183 16.63 -15.23 -23.91
CA GLY A 183 16.60 -16.44 -24.73
C GLY A 183 16.91 -17.73 -23.96
N ASP A 184 17.11 -17.67 -22.65
CA ASP A 184 17.42 -18.82 -21.80
C ASP A 184 16.16 -19.35 -21.11
N VAL A 185 16.02 -20.67 -21.01
CA VAL A 185 14.99 -21.28 -20.14
C VAL A 185 15.56 -21.37 -18.73
N PRO A 186 14.96 -20.68 -17.72
CA PRO A 186 15.44 -20.73 -16.35
C PRO A 186 15.52 -22.18 -15.84
N PRO A 187 16.61 -22.59 -15.15
CA PRO A 187 16.77 -23.96 -14.65
C PRO A 187 15.56 -24.48 -13.86
N GLU A 188 14.92 -23.62 -13.09
CA GLU A 188 13.73 -23.95 -12.28
C GLU A 188 12.48 -24.26 -13.12
N ARG A 189 12.49 -23.90 -14.40
CA ARG A 189 11.39 -24.07 -15.35
C ARG A 189 11.75 -24.99 -16.52
N GLN A 190 12.95 -25.58 -16.53
CA GLN A 190 13.39 -26.47 -17.60
C GLN A 190 12.48 -27.70 -17.71
N ARG A 191 11.89 -27.88 -18.89
CA ARG A 191 11.16 -29.07 -19.32
C ARG A 191 11.51 -29.36 -20.78
N ALA A 192 11.49 -30.63 -21.15
CA ALA A 192 11.79 -31.03 -22.52
C ALA A 192 10.86 -30.31 -23.52
N GLY A 193 11.45 -29.65 -24.52
CA GLY A 193 10.73 -28.96 -25.59
C GLY A 193 10.17 -27.57 -25.26
N LEU A 194 10.42 -27.04 -24.06
CA LEU A 194 9.94 -25.71 -23.65
C LEU A 194 10.89 -24.62 -24.18
N THR A 195 10.35 -23.60 -24.85
CA THR A 195 11.15 -22.46 -25.36
C THR A 195 11.26 -21.34 -24.32
N ALA A 196 12.19 -20.40 -24.53
CA ALA A 196 12.31 -19.23 -23.65
C ALA A 196 11.04 -18.36 -23.68
N GLU A 197 10.33 -18.30 -24.81
CA GLU A 197 9.06 -17.60 -24.96
C GLU A 197 7.94 -18.27 -24.14
N ASP A 198 7.83 -19.61 -24.20
CA ASP A 198 6.89 -20.38 -23.39
C ASP A 198 7.15 -20.19 -21.88
N ALA A 199 8.43 -20.16 -21.50
CA ALA A 199 8.83 -19.91 -20.13
C ALA A 199 8.42 -18.51 -19.66
N LEU A 200 8.66 -17.48 -20.49
CA LEU A 200 8.25 -16.11 -20.21
C LEU A 200 6.73 -16.00 -20.06
N HIS A 201 5.96 -16.61 -20.98
CA HIS A 201 4.50 -16.60 -20.92
C HIS A 201 3.98 -17.24 -19.63
N SER A 202 4.49 -18.42 -19.27
CA SER A 202 4.11 -19.11 -18.02
C SER A 202 4.46 -18.30 -16.77
N ILE A 203 5.62 -17.63 -16.76
CA ILE A 203 6.04 -16.75 -15.64
C ILE A 203 5.07 -15.56 -15.54
N LEU A 204 4.77 -14.91 -16.66
CA LEU A 204 3.81 -13.80 -16.69
C LEU A 204 2.43 -14.26 -16.20
N GLU A 205 1.86 -15.34 -16.73
CA GLU A 205 0.56 -15.85 -16.28
C GLU A 205 0.53 -16.18 -14.78
N THR A 206 1.59 -16.79 -14.26
CA THR A 206 1.67 -17.18 -12.84
C THR A 206 1.73 -15.97 -11.91
N TYR A 207 2.43 -14.91 -12.32
CA TYR A 207 2.82 -13.80 -11.44
C TYR A 207 2.23 -12.44 -11.81
N MET A 208 1.46 -12.32 -12.90
CA MET A 208 0.81 -11.06 -13.31
C MET A 208 -0.16 -10.53 -12.23
N SER A 209 -0.76 -11.44 -11.46
CA SER A 209 -1.65 -11.11 -10.33
C SER A 209 -0.90 -10.85 -9.02
N PHE A 210 0.44 -10.96 -8.99
CA PHE A 210 1.23 -10.69 -7.81
C PHE A 210 1.27 -9.18 -7.55
N ASN A 211 0.28 -8.69 -6.81
CA ASN A 211 0.23 -7.30 -6.35
C ASN A 211 0.94 -7.16 -5.01
N ILE A 212 1.92 -6.27 -4.97
CA ILE A 212 2.76 -6.03 -3.80
C ILE A 212 2.05 -5.08 -2.82
N GLY A 213 0.76 -5.25 -2.52
CA GLY A 213 0.14 -4.43 -1.46
C GLY A 213 -1.35 -4.13 -1.52
N LEU A 214 -2.11 -4.65 -2.49
CA LEU A 214 -3.57 -4.60 -2.46
C LEU A 214 -4.08 -6.04 -2.55
N GLY A 215 -4.43 -6.60 -1.39
CA GLY A 215 -4.85 -7.99 -1.25
C GLY A 215 -6.37 -8.18 -1.10
N ASP A 216 -7.11 -7.08 -0.91
CA ASP A 216 -8.55 -7.13 -0.70
C ASP A 216 -9.31 -7.00 -2.04
N PRO A 217 -10.25 -7.91 -2.36
CA PRO A 217 -10.97 -7.84 -3.62
C PRO A 217 -11.95 -6.66 -3.64
N ASP A 218 -12.03 -5.98 -4.78
CA ASP A 218 -13.07 -4.97 -5.02
C ASP A 218 -14.40 -5.64 -5.38
N ALA A 219 -15.52 -4.93 -5.29
CA ALA A 219 -16.83 -5.39 -5.76
C ALA A 219 -17.78 -4.19 -5.95
N LEU A 220 -18.86 -4.38 -6.70
CA LEU A 220 -19.92 -3.37 -6.78
C LEU A 220 -20.86 -3.54 -5.59
N LEU A 221 -21.10 -2.45 -4.88
CA LEU A 221 -22.06 -2.32 -3.79
C LEU A 221 -23.03 -1.19 -4.09
N TYR A 222 -24.12 -1.12 -3.33
CA TYR A 222 -25.17 -0.12 -3.52
C TYR A 222 -25.48 0.57 -2.20
N ALA A 223 -25.50 1.90 -2.19
CA ALA A 223 -25.92 2.67 -1.02
C ALA A 223 -27.44 2.56 -0.79
N PRO A 224 -27.92 2.61 0.47
CA PRO A 224 -29.34 2.59 0.78
C PRO A 224 -30.08 3.79 0.19
N GLY A 225 -31.34 3.57 -0.21
CA GLY A 225 -32.17 4.57 -0.88
C GLY A 225 -32.09 4.44 -2.41
N PRO A 226 -31.42 5.37 -3.13
CA PRO A 226 -31.42 5.39 -4.60
C PRO A 226 -30.64 4.25 -5.26
N LEU A 227 -30.07 3.32 -4.48
CA LEU A 227 -29.22 2.23 -4.97
C LEU A 227 -28.15 2.75 -5.94
N VAL A 228 -27.44 3.80 -5.52
CA VAL A 228 -26.32 4.32 -6.31
C VAL A 228 -25.18 3.30 -6.24
N PRO A 229 -24.64 2.86 -7.40
CA PRO A 229 -23.52 1.94 -7.45
C PRO A 229 -22.25 2.59 -6.88
N ILE A 230 -21.57 1.88 -5.99
CA ILE A 230 -20.34 2.28 -5.32
C ILE A 230 -19.36 1.10 -5.34
N ARG A 231 -18.09 1.36 -5.64
CA ARG A 231 -17.04 0.33 -5.56
C ARG A 231 -16.63 0.12 -4.10
N LEU A 232 -16.48 -1.12 -3.66
CA LEU A 232 -15.99 -1.46 -2.32
C LEU A 232 -14.66 -0.76 -2.02
N HIS A 233 -13.75 -0.68 -3.00
CA HIS A 233 -12.49 0.06 -2.87
C HIS A 233 -12.66 1.57 -2.66
N SER A 234 -13.80 2.15 -3.04
CA SER A 234 -14.08 3.56 -2.71
C SER A 234 -14.28 3.75 -1.21
N ILE A 235 -14.93 2.78 -0.55
CA ILE A 235 -15.20 2.85 0.89
C ILE A 235 -14.03 2.33 1.74
N THR A 236 -13.22 1.40 1.22
CA THR A 236 -12.07 0.82 1.96
C THR A 236 -10.75 1.53 1.72
N HIS A 237 -10.56 2.20 0.57
CA HIS A 237 -9.28 2.85 0.24
C HIS A 237 -9.45 4.35 0.03
N ARG A 238 -10.27 4.74 -0.95
CA ARG A 238 -10.36 6.14 -1.41
C ARG A 238 -10.81 7.11 -0.31
N ASP A 239 -11.89 6.78 0.37
CA ASP A 239 -12.53 7.66 1.36
C ASP A 239 -12.23 7.24 2.81
N ASN A 240 -11.25 6.35 3.00
CA ASN A 240 -10.97 5.73 4.30
C ASN A 240 -9.88 6.48 5.10
N ASN A 241 -9.11 7.37 4.45
CA ASN A 241 -8.12 8.27 5.08
C ASN A 241 -7.15 7.55 6.07
N GLY A 242 -6.69 6.35 5.70
CA GLY A 242 -5.73 5.56 6.50
C GLY A 242 -6.31 4.87 7.73
N ARG A 243 -7.64 4.79 7.88
CA ARG A 243 -8.30 3.99 8.93
C ARG A 243 -8.36 2.51 8.57
N TRP A 244 -8.57 1.65 9.55
CA TRP A 244 -8.87 0.24 9.31
C TRP A 244 -10.32 0.07 8.88
N SER A 245 -10.54 -0.67 7.80
CA SER A 245 -11.89 -1.04 7.36
C SER A 245 -12.36 -2.31 8.08
N LEU A 246 -13.44 -2.22 8.85
CA LEU A 246 -14.12 -3.38 9.43
C LEU A 246 -15.38 -3.66 8.60
N LEU A 247 -15.30 -4.68 7.74
CA LEU A 247 -16.41 -5.10 6.88
C LEU A 247 -17.22 -6.19 7.58
N ILE A 248 -18.52 -5.93 7.77
CA ILE A 248 -19.46 -6.86 8.39
C ILE A 248 -20.38 -7.37 7.30
N PHE A 249 -20.08 -8.56 6.79
CA PHE A 249 -20.96 -9.27 5.87
C PHE A 249 -22.08 -9.95 6.65
N ALA A 250 -23.27 -9.35 6.62
CA ALA A 250 -24.43 -9.81 7.38
C ALA A 250 -25.28 -10.84 6.61
N GLY A 251 -24.92 -11.18 5.36
CA GLY A 251 -25.48 -12.30 4.60
C GLY A 251 -27.01 -12.25 4.51
N CYS A 252 -27.67 -13.36 4.82
CA CYS A 252 -29.14 -13.47 4.84
C CYS A 252 -29.72 -13.01 6.19
N TYR A 253 -30.40 -11.86 6.19
CA TYR A 253 -30.85 -11.22 7.43
C TYR A 253 -31.82 -12.04 8.26
N HIS A 254 -32.69 -12.86 7.63
CA HIS A 254 -33.59 -13.76 8.35
C HIS A 254 -32.86 -14.66 9.35
N VAL A 255 -31.60 -15.01 9.06
CA VAL A 255 -30.74 -15.84 9.91
C VAL A 255 -29.87 -15.00 10.84
N THR A 256 -29.37 -13.86 10.37
CA THR A 256 -28.35 -13.07 11.09
C THR A 256 -28.93 -12.00 12.01
N ARG A 257 -30.20 -11.59 11.85
CA ARG A 257 -30.86 -10.50 12.60
C ARG A 257 -30.68 -10.61 14.12
N GLN A 258 -30.97 -11.78 14.70
CA GLN A 258 -30.85 -11.99 16.15
C GLN A 258 -29.39 -11.92 16.63
N LYS A 259 -28.45 -12.48 15.87
CA LYS A 259 -27.01 -12.44 16.19
C LYS A 259 -26.44 -11.03 16.03
N PHE A 260 -26.96 -10.26 15.08
CA PHE A 260 -26.52 -8.89 14.79
C PHE A 260 -26.82 -7.94 15.94
N ALA A 261 -27.98 -8.08 16.61
CA ALA A 261 -28.32 -7.29 17.79
C ALA A 261 -27.28 -7.49 18.93
N GLY A 262 -26.92 -8.74 19.22
CA GLY A 262 -25.89 -9.05 20.23
C GLY A 262 -24.49 -8.60 19.82
N LEU A 263 -24.14 -8.68 18.53
CA LEU A 263 -22.88 -8.11 18.02
C LEU A 263 -22.86 -6.59 18.21
N ARG A 264 -23.95 -5.90 17.87
CA ARG A 264 -24.06 -4.45 18.01
C ARG A 264 -23.87 -4.00 19.45
N GLU A 265 -24.51 -4.67 20.40
CA GLU A 265 -24.33 -4.38 21.82
C GLU A 265 -22.85 -4.48 22.22
N LYS A 266 -22.20 -5.61 21.92
CA LYS A 266 -20.78 -5.82 22.24
C LYS A 266 -19.84 -4.82 21.59
N VAL A 267 -20.11 -4.44 20.34
CA VAL A 267 -19.28 -3.50 19.57
C VAL A 267 -19.42 -2.06 20.08
N THR A 268 -20.60 -1.69 20.58
CA THR A 268 -20.90 -0.32 21.03
C THR A 268 -20.75 -0.11 22.53
N THR A 269 -20.50 -1.19 23.29
CA THR A 269 -20.29 -1.13 24.75
C THR A 269 -19.08 -0.26 25.09
N PRO A 270 -19.27 0.84 25.86
CA PRO A 270 -18.17 1.71 26.27
C PRO A 270 -17.13 0.98 27.12
N GLY A 271 -15.87 1.42 27.04
CA GLY A 271 -14.77 0.85 27.83
C GLY A 271 -14.16 -0.42 27.26
N THR A 272 -14.65 -0.89 26.10
CA THR A 272 -14.03 -1.97 25.34
C THR A 272 -12.85 -1.45 24.50
N ARG A 273 -11.89 -2.33 24.17
CA ARG A 273 -10.79 -1.99 23.25
C ARG A 273 -11.28 -1.54 21.87
N LEU A 274 -12.42 -2.07 21.41
CA LEU A 274 -12.98 -1.68 20.12
C LEU A 274 -13.49 -0.24 20.15
N THR A 275 -14.18 0.16 21.23
CA THR A 275 -14.67 1.54 21.38
C THR A 275 -13.55 2.56 21.55
N SER A 276 -12.42 2.20 22.20
CA SER A 276 -11.25 3.08 22.24
C SER A 276 -10.59 3.26 20.86
N TRP A 277 -10.77 2.30 19.96
CA TRP A 277 -10.25 2.33 18.59
C TRP A 277 -11.22 2.92 17.57
N ASN A 278 -12.42 3.37 17.96
CA ASN A 278 -13.44 3.86 17.02
C ASN A 278 -12.94 4.97 16.07
N HIS A 279 -11.99 5.80 16.52
CA HIS A 279 -11.39 6.86 15.70
C HIS A 279 -10.44 6.31 14.60
N LEU A 280 -9.98 5.06 14.74
CA LEU A 280 -9.14 4.33 13.79
C LEU A 280 -9.93 3.40 12.88
N LEU A 281 -11.22 3.18 13.16
CA LEU A 281 -12.06 2.23 12.42
C LEU A 281 -13.03 2.95 11.49
N ASN A 282 -13.23 2.36 10.31
CA ASN A 282 -14.33 2.63 9.41
C ASN A 282 -15.16 1.35 9.30
N ILE A 283 -16.30 1.33 10.00
CA ILE A 283 -17.16 0.15 10.07
C ILE A 283 -18.21 0.25 8.95
N SER A 284 -18.35 -0.83 8.17
CA SER A 284 -19.36 -0.93 7.12
C SER A 284 -20.07 -2.28 7.21
N THR A 285 -21.41 -2.25 7.21
CA THR A 285 -22.25 -3.43 7.12
C THR A 285 -22.67 -3.65 5.67
N ILE A 286 -22.44 -4.86 5.15
CA ILE A 286 -22.75 -5.27 3.78
C ILE A 286 -23.81 -6.37 3.84
N MET A 287 -24.91 -6.13 3.15
CA MET A 287 -26.09 -7.00 3.11
C MET A 287 -26.26 -7.64 1.75
N MET A 288 -26.73 -8.89 1.69
CA MET A 288 -27.14 -9.49 0.42
C MET A 288 -28.49 -8.96 -0.05
N GLY A 289 -28.64 -8.79 -1.37
CA GLY A 289 -29.87 -8.32 -2.00
C GLY A 289 -30.12 -6.82 -1.81
N ALA A 290 -31.25 -6.33 -2.33
CA ALA A 290 -31.69 -4.95 -2.16
C ALA A 290 -32.85 -4.89 -1.17
N MET A 291 -32.69 -4.10 -0.10
CA MET A 291 -33.71 -3.90 0.94
C MET A 291 -33.97 -2.40 1.16
N GLY A 292 -35.04 -2.06 1.87
CA GLY A 292 -35.43 -0.66 2.12
C GLY A 292 -34.45 0.07 3.04
N SER A 293 -34.23 -0.44 4.25
CA SER A 293 -33.41 0.23 5.27
C SER A 293 -32.76 -0.76 6.25
N ALA A 294 -31.83 -0.25 7.07
CA ALA A 294 -31.26 -1.02 8.17
C ALA A 294 -32.33 -1.52 9.16
N TRP A 295 -33.39 -0.71 9.39
CA TRP A 295 -34.45 -1.04 10.34
C TRP A 295 -35.32 -2.20 9.87
N ASP A 296 -35.63 -2.25 8.57
CA ASP A 296 -36.36 -3.37 7.98
C ASP A 296 -35.60 -4.68 8.16
N VAL A 297 -34.27 -4.61 8.01
CA VAL A 297 -33.38 -5.76 8.01
C VAL A 297 -33.04 -6.23 9.45
N PHE A 298 -32.68 -5.31 10.34
CA PHE A 298 -32.07 -5.62 11.64
C PHE A 298 -32.91 -5.29 12.87
N ASP A 299 -34.15 -4.78 12.72
CA ASP A 299 -34.91 -4.16 13.83
C ASP A 299 -34.06 -3.10 14.57
N GLY A 300 -33.23 -2.36 13.83
CA GLY A 300 -32.30 -1.42 14.43
C GLY A 300 -31.30 -0.84 13.45
N PRO A 301 -30.40 0.05 13.93
CA PRO A 301 -29.34 0.57 13.10
C PRO A 301 -28.33 -0.51 12.72
N ALA A 302 -27.76 -0.36 11.53
CA ALA A 302 -26.58 -1.11 11.11
C ALA A 302 -25.35 -0.72 11.95
N LEU A 303 -24.31 -1.54 11.92
CA LEU A 303 -23.01 -1.19 12.47
C LEU A 303 -22.24 -0.38 11.42
N GLY A 304 -22.08 0.90 11.69
CA GLY A 304 -21.47 1.84 10.74
C GLY A 304 -22.35 2.08 9.50
N LYS A 305 -21.73 2.30 8.35
CA LYS A 305 -22.45 2.58 7.10
C LYS A 305 -23.04 1.29 6.51
N LEU A 306 -24.28 1.34 6.03
CA LEU A 306 -24.94 0.21 5.37
C LEU A 306 -24.72 0.24 3.85
N TYR A 307 -24.47 -0.92 3.26
CA TYR A 307 -24.42 -1.14 1.81
C TYR A 307 -25.09 -2.46 1.44
N PHE A 308 -25.50 -2.55 0.18
CA PHE A 308 -26.15 -3.72 -0.41
C PHE A 308 -25.25 -4.34 -1.49
N ASP A 309 -25.09 -5.65 -1.43
CA ASP A 309 -24.42 -6.50 -2.40
C ASP A 309 -25.50 -7.29 -3.14
N THR A 310 -26.12 -6.65 -4.12
CA THR A 310 -27.32 -7.17 -4.81
C THR A 310 -27.02 -8.44 -5.60
N GLU A 311 -25.81 -8.56 -6.12
CA GLU A 311 -25.34 -9.70 -6.93
C GLU A 311 -24.53 -10.71 -6.10
N SER A 312 -24.37 -10.47 -4.80
CA SER A 312 -23.57 -11.32 -3.89
C SER A 312 -22.09 -11.47 -4.32
N LEU A 313 -21.58 -10.54 -5.12
CA LEU A 313 -20.22 -10.58 -5.65
C LEU A 313 -19.20 -10.26 -4.57
N ALA A 314 -19.48 -9.30 -3.69
CA ALA A 314 -18.60 -8.97 -2.57
C ALA A 314 -18.54 -10.14 -1.58
N HIS A 315 -19.71 -10.67 -1.20
CA HIS A 315 -19.84 -11.85 -0.36
C HIS A 315 -19.01 -13.02 -0.91
N GLY A 316 -19.19 -13.36 -2.19
CA GLY A 316 -18.43 -14.43 -2.86
C GLY A 316 -16.92 -14.18 -2.87
N ARG A 317 -16.47 -12.96 -3.20
CA ARG A 317 -15.03 -12.62 -3.27
C ARG A 317 -14.33 -12.68 -1.91
N TYR A 318 -15.04 -12.41 -0.82
CA TYR A 318 -14.52 -12.54 0.55
C TYR A 318 -14.79 -13.92 1.17
N GLY A 319 -15.29 -14.88 0.39
CA GLY A 319 -15.56 -16.24 0.86
C GLY A 319 -16.72 -16.34 1.86
N VAL A 320 -17.59 -15.33 1.92
CA VAL A 320 -18.79 -15.33 2.76
C VAL A 320 -19.95 -15.83 1.92
N TYR A 321 -20.24 -17.12 2.00
CA TYR A 321 -21.32 -17.72 1.23
C TYR A 321 -22.63 -17.72 2.04
N PRO A 322 -23.76 -17.28 1.48
CA PRO A 322 -25.05 -17.46 2.12
C PRO A 322 -25.32 -18.95 2.36
N THR A 323 -25.59 -19.31 3.60
CA THR A 323 -25.97 -20.70 3.95
C THR A 323 -27.40 -21.05 3.55
N THR A 324 -28.19 -20.09 3.07
CA THR A 324 -29.50 -20.28 2.44
C THR A 324 -29.73 -19.16 1.40
N ALA A 325 -29.99 -19.51 0.14
CA ALA A 325 -30.36 -18.56 -0.92
C ALA A 325 -31.69 -17.82 -0.59
N PRO A 326 -31.97 -16.64 -1.18
CA PRO A 326 -33.24 -15.93 -1.01
C PRO A 326 -34.45 -16.74 -1.47
#